data_AF-A0A6I5HR53-F1
#
_entry.id   AF-A0A6I5HR53-F1
#
_cell.length_a   1.000
_cell.length_b   1.000
_cell.length_c   1.000
_cell.angle_alpha   90.00
_cell.angle_beta   90.00
_cell.angle_gamma   90.00
#
_symmetry.space_group_name_H-M   'P 1'
#
loop_
_entity.id
_entity.type
_entity.pdbx_description
1 polymer ?
#
loop_
_entity_poly.entity_id
_entity_poly.type
_entity_poly.pdbx_seq_one_letter_code
_entity_poly.pdbx_strand_id
1 'polypeptide(L)' 'MGHLEAAHLEYHLPDGRTLLGDVSFRVGEGAVVALVGPNGAGKTTL' A
#
# COMPACT_ATOMS: atom_id res chain seq x y z
N MET A 1 14.75 -10.61 12.96
CA MET A 1 13.29 -10.49 13.16
C MET A 1 12.68 -10.18 11.80
N GLY A 2 11.68 -10.96 11.39
CA GLY A 2 11.03 -10.83 10.09
C GLY A 2 10.17 -9.57 10.02
N HIS A 3 10.04 -8.99 8.83
CA HIS A 3 9.11 -7.88 8.59
C HIS A 3 8.75 -7.83 7.11
N LEU A 4 7.62 -7.21 6.81
CA LEU A 4 7.24 -6.79 5.47
C LEU A 4 7.49 -5.30 5.34
N GLU A 5 8.09 -4.88 4.23
CA GLU A 5 8.43 -3.48 3.95
C GLU A 5 8.01 -3.13 2.53
N ALA A 6 7.32 -2.00 2.40
CA ALA A 6 7.08 -1.31 1.15
C ALA A 6 7.66 0.09 1.28
N ALA A 7 8.47 0.51 0.31
CA ALA A 7 9.11 1.81 0.31
C ALA A 7 8.90 2.47 -1.05
N HIS A 8 8.48 3.74 -1.03
CA HIS A 8 8.29 4.58 -2.20
C HIS A 8 7.46 3.94 -3.31
N LEU A 9 6.38 3.24 -2.94
CA LEU A 9 5.54 2.56 -3.90
C LEU A 9 4.67 3.57 -4.65
N GLU A 10 4.83 3.58 -5.96
CA GLU A 10 4.01 4.32 -6.90
C GLU A 10 3.29 3.35 -7.85
N TYR A 11 2.02 3.64 -8.14
CA TYR A 11 1.26 2.88 -9.12
C TYR A 11 0.27 3.77 -9.85
N HIS A 12 0.28 3.66 -11.17
CA HIS A 12 -0.62 4.38 -12.07
C HIS A 12 -1.61 3.41 -12.71
N LEU A 13 -2.87 3.82 -12.76
CA LEU A 13 -3.91 3.12 -13.52
C LEU A 13 -3.62 3.20 -15.04
N PRO A 14 -4.23 2.34 -15.86
CA PRO A 14 -4.07 2.39 -17.32
C PRO A 14 -4.45 3.73 -17.96
N ASP A 15 -5.30 4.52 -17.30
CA ASP A 15 -5.70 5.86 -17.75
C ASP A 15 -4.71 6.96 -17.33
N GLY A 16 -3.58 6.59 -16.70
CA GLY A 16 -2.52 7.48 -16.26
C GLY A 16 -2.72 8.10 -14.88
N ARG A 17 -3.88 7.95 -14.25
CA ARG A 17 -4.12 8.48 -12.89
C ARG A 17 -3.26 7.75 -11.87
N THR A 18 -2.65 8.50 -10.97
CA THR A 18 -1.96 7.95 -9.79
C THR A 18 -2.96 7.32 -8.83
N LEU A 19 -2.80 6.03 -8.54
CA LEU A 19 -3.58 5.31 -7.53
C LEU A 19 -2.83 5.26 -6.19
N LEU A 20 -1.53 4.98 -6.24
CA LEU A 20 -0.63 5.01 -5.10
C LEU A 20 0.47 6.04 -5.41
N GLY A 21 0.64 7.01 -4.53
CA GLY A 21 1.68 8.04 -4.65
C GLY A 21 2.59 8.01 -3.43
N ASP A 22 3.82 7.55 -3.62
CA ASP A 22 4.87 7.46 -2.59
C ASP A 22 4.43 6.76 -1.29
N VAL A 23 3.81 5.58 -1.42
CA VAL A 23 3.35 4.82 -0.25
C VAL A 23 4.51 4.05 0.38
N SER A 24 4.77 4.31 1.66
CA SER A 24 5.81 3.65 2.44
C SER A 24 5.27 3.16 3.78
N PHE A 25 5.49 1.89 4.10
CA PHE A 25 5.12 1.31 5.39
C PHE A 25 5.95 0.06 5.72
N ARG A 26 5.96 -0.28 7.02
CA ARG A 26 6.59 -1.48 7.55
C ARG A 26 5.64 -2.21 8.48
N VAL A 27 5.49 -3.51 8.29
CA VAL A 27 4.74 -4.41 9.17
C VAL A 27 5.74 -5.31 9.89
N GLY A 28 5.80 -5.15 11.21
CA GLY A 28 6.68 -5.95 12.07
C GLY A 28 6.21 -7.39 12.24
N GLU A 29 7.11 -8.25 12.69
CA GLU A 29 6.80 -9.64 13.04
C GLU A 29 5.64 -9.74 14.05
N GLY A 30 4.69 -10.64 13.80
CA GLY A 30 3.55 -10.87 14.68
C GLY A 30 2.47 -9.79 14.65
N ALA A 31 2.63 -8.73 13.85
CA ALA A 31 1.61 -7.68 13.73
C ALA A 31 0.39 -8.17 12.92
N VAL A 32 -0.81 -7.85 13.41
CA VAL A 32 -2.07 -7.97 12.68
C VAL A 32 -2.52 -6.56 12.30
N VAL A 33 -2.55 -6.28 11.00
CA VAL A 33 -2.82 -4.93 10.46
C VAL A 33 -3.99 -5.00 9.50
N ALA A 34 -4.84 -3.97 9.50
CA ALA A 34 -5.93 -3.81 8.55
C ALA A 34 -5.68 -2.59 7.66
N LEU A 35 -5.88 -2.75 6.36
CA LEU A 35 -5.90 -1.65 5.40
C LEU A 35 -7.34 -1.16 5.21
N VAL A 36 -7.60 0.08 5.61
CA VAL A 36 -8.95 0.68 5.61
C VAL A 36 -9.02 1.94 4.75
N GLY A 37 -10.19 2.21 4.19
CA GLY A 37 -10.40 3.39 3.34
C GLY A 37 -11.57 3.22 2.37
N PRO A 38 -12.01 4.30 1.70
CA PRO A 38 -13.13 4.26 0.75
C PRO A 38 -12.93 3.29 -0.42
N ASN A 39 -14.01 2.96 -1.13
CA ASN A 39 -13.92 2.20 -2.39
C ASN A 39 -13.09 2.98 -3.41
N GLY A 40 -12.22 2.28 -4.13
CA GLY A 40 -11.30 2.89 -5.10
C GLY A 40 -10.02 3.47 -4.50
N ALA A 41 -9.83 3.47 -3.17
CA ALA A 41 -8.61 4.00 -2.53
C ALA A 41 -7.33 3.16 -2.72
N GLY A 42 -7.34 2.12 -3.58
CA GLY A 42 -6.16 1.29 -3.85
C GLY A 42 -5.93 0.11 -2.89
N LYS A 43 -6.86 -0.20 -1.99
CA LYS A 43 -6.66 -1.25 -0.95
C LYS A 43 -6.39 -2.67 -1.46
N THR A 44 -6.97 -3.06 -2.59
CA THR A 44 -6.72 -4.39 -3.21
C THR A 44 -5.50 -4.35 -4.12
N THR A 45 -5.06 -3.15 -4.50
CA THR A 45 -3.90 -2.96 -5.36
C THR A 45 -2.62 -2.88 -4.56
N LEU A 46 -2.67 -2.29 -3.37
CA LEU A 46 -1.61 -2.33 -2.37
C LEU A 46 -1.50 -3.74 -1.77
#